data_AF-A0A1H8U2N9-F1
#
_entry.id   AF-A0A1H8U2N9-F1
#
_cell.length_a   1.000
_cell.length_b   1.000
_cell.length_c   1.000
_cell.angle_alpha   90.00
_cell.angle_beta   90.00
_cell.angle_gamma   90.00
#
_symmetry.space_group_name_H-M   'P 1'
#
loop_
_entity.id
_entity.type
_entity.pdbx_description
1 polymer ?
#
loop_
_entity_poly.entity_id
_entity_poly.type
_entity_poly.pdbx_seq_one_letter_code
_entity_poly.pdbx_strand_id
1 'polypeptide(L)'
;MSDDTADAVAWRRYEQARPRTEVSIDPAIYSRCVGAYRFPNGGVMTISMREGGLAAQLTGQDRLDIYPEKEDVFFYRVVPAQLSFAHENGAPAEGLILHQNGYEQTARRIDEGLAQEIAAELESRIRDKRPVAGSEARLLSLIDEAARGEFDLGRMTEPLAAATREQAQKIKADLEKAGPLKSHVFKGVSPEGWDVYEVAFENELMEWRFALAEDGRFSGAWIRPLP
;
A
#
# COMPACT_ATOMS: atom_id res chain seq x y z
N MET A 1 6.91 -17.31 -6.64
CA MET A 1 6.29 -16.18 -7.36
C MET A 1 4.81 -16.48 -7.43
N SER A 2 3.96 -15.61 -6.88
CA SER A 2 2.51 -15.78 -6.98
C SER A 2 2.09 -15.60 -8.44
N ASP A 3 1.15 -16.43 -8.90
CA ASP A 3 0.59 -16.34 -10.25
C ASP A 3 -0.34 -15.12 -10.33
N ASP A 4 0.13 -14.03 -10.91
CA ASP A 4 -0.63 -12.77 -10.95
C ASP A 4 -1.49 -12.62 -12.21
N THR A 5 -1.79 -13.72 -12.92
CA THR A 5 -2.73 -13.70 -14.05
C THR A 5 -4.12 -13.25 -13.61
N ALA A 6 -4.89 -12.62 -14.52
CA ALA A 6 -6.23 -12.11 -14.22
C ALA A 6 -7.17 -13.19 -13.66
N ASP A 7 -7.11 -14.41 -14.20
CA ASP A 7 -7.91 -15.54 -13.74
C ASP A 7 -7.49 -16.00 -12.34
N ALA A 8 -6.18 -16.05 -12.07
CA ALA A 8 -5.67 -16.41 -10.74
C ALA A 8 -6.05 -15.34 -9.69
N VAL A 9 -5.95 -14.06 -10.02
CA VAL A 9 -6.38 -12.95 -9.15
C VAL A 9 -7.89 -13.01 -8.89
N ALA A 10 -8.70 -13.26 -9.92
CA ALA A 10 -10.15 -13.40 -9.77
C ALA A 10 -10.51 -14.58 -8.87
N TRP A 11 -9.84 -15.73 -9.03
CA TRP A 11 -10.03 -16.90 -8.19
C TRP A 11 -9.62 -16.64 -6.73
N ARG A 12 -8.45 -16.03 -6.49
CA ARG A 12 -8.03 -15.66 -5.13
C ARG A 12 -8.99 -14.67 -4.50
N ARG A 13 -9.47 -13.67 -5.24
CA ARG A 13 -10.46 -12.71 -4.71
C ARG A 13 -11.74 -13.42 -4.29
N TYR A 14 -12.21 -14.39 -5.07
CA TYR A 14 -13.36 -15.21 -4.70
C TYR A 14 -13.10 -16.01 -3.43
N GLU A 15 -11.92 -16.64 -3.30
CA GLU A 15 -11.52 -17.37 -2.09
C GLU A 15 -11.43 -16.47 -0.86
N GLN A 16 -10.77 -15.32 -0.97
CA GLN A 16 -10.58 -14.33 0.11
C GLN A 16 -11.91 -13.75 0.60
N ALA A 17 -12.93 -13.70 -0.26
CA ALA A 17 -14.27 -13.21 0.08
C ALA A 17 -15.18 -14.27 0.74
N ARG A 18 -14.73 -15.54 0.84
CA ARG A 18 -15.54 -16.58 1.48
C ARG A 18 -15.70 -16.31 2.98
N PRO A 19 -16.85 -16.68 3.58
CA PRO A 19 -17.05 -16.62 5.02
C PRO A 19 -15.93 -17.36 5.77
N ARG A 20 -15.41 -16.72 6.81
CA ARG A 20 -14.38 -17.28 7.70
C ARG A 20 -14.99 -17.59 9.06
N THR A 21 -14.48 -18.64 9.71
CA THR A 21 -14.93 -19.06 11.04
C THR A 21 -13.78 -18.90 12.01
N GLU A 22 -14.05 -18.27 13.14
CA GLU A 22 -13.08 -18.16 14.22
C GLU A 22 -12.89 -19.51 14.91
N VAL A 23 -11.64 -19.85 15.22
CA VAL A 23 -11.26 -21.06 15.96
C VAL A 23 -10.52 -20.70 17.23
N SER A 24 -10.65 -21.51 18.27
CA SER A 24 -9.82 -21.36 19.46
C SER A 24 -8.41 -21.85 19.17
N ILE A 25 -7.39 -21.04 19.48
CA ILE A 25 -5.96 -21.41 19.38
C ILE A 25 -5.26 -21.24 20.74
N ASP A 26 -4.04 -21.76 20.86
CA ASP A 26 -3.20 -21.53 22.04
C ASP A 26 -2.91 -20.02 22.20
N PRO A 27 -3.26 -19.40 23.34
CA PRO A 27 -2.96 -17.99 23.60
C PRO A 27 -1.48 -17.61 23.47
N ALA A 28 -0.56 -18.56 23.62
CA ALA A 28 0.88 -18.34 23.42
C ALA A 28 1.23 -17.97 21.97
N ILE A 29 0.36 -18.27 20.99
CA ILE A 29 0.56 -17.89 19.59
C ILE A 29 0.39 -16.37 19.41
N TYR A 30 -0.52 -15.73 20.14
CA TYR A 30 -0.78 -14.30 19.98
C TYR A 30 0.48 -13.45 20.21
N SER A 31 1.27 -13.78 21.24
CA SER A 31 2.51 -13.04 21.53
C SER A 31 3.57 -13.19 20.43
N ARG A 32 3.54 -14.29 19.65
CA ARG A 32 4.44 -14.49 18.51
C ARG A 32 4.07 -13.60 17.32
N CYS A 33 2.78 -13.31 17.15
CA CYS A 33 2.28 -12.45 16.08
C CYS A 33 2.43 -10.95 16.38
N VAL A 34 2.47 -10.56 17.66
CA VAL A 34 2.65 -9.15 18.06
C VAL A 34 3.97 -8.60 17.55
N GLY A 35 3.92 -7.42 16.94
CA GLY A 35 5.07 -6.76 16.32
C GLY A 35 4.69 -5.81 15.19
N ALA A 36 5.69 -5.16 14.61
CA ALA A 36 5.53 -4.31 13.44
C ALA A 36 6.11 -4.97 12.19
N TYR A 37 5.40 -4.85 11.08
CA TYR A 37 5.71 -5.52 9.81
C TYR A 37 5.68 -4.52 8.66
N ARG A 38 6.78 -4.37 7.94
CA ARG A 38 6.94 -3.40 6.85
C ARG A 38 6.77 -4.06 5.50
N PHE A 39 5.86 -3.50 4.69
CA PHE A 39 5.66 -3.87 3.29
C PHE A 39 6.72 -3.20 2.40
N PRO A 40 7.06 -3.80 1.24
CA PRO A 40 7.94 -3.18 0.25
C PRO A 40 7.48 -1.79 -0.23
N ASN A 41 6.17 -1.54 -0.21
CA ASN A 41 5.60 -0.25 -0.61
C ASN A 41 5.81 0.87 0.45
N GLY A 42 6.38 0.55 1.60
CA GLY A 42 6.70 1.49 2.69
C GLY A 42 5.72 1.44 3.87
N GLY A 43 4.52 0.89 3.69
CA GLY A 43 3.51 0.79 4.76
C GLY A 43 3.94 -0.12 5.90
N VAL A 44 3.51 0.20 7.13
CA VAL A 44 3.78 -0.63 8.32
C VAL A 44 2.48 -1.12 8.94
N MET A 45 2.36 -2.44 9.07
CA MET A 45 1.30 -3.10 9.82
C MET A 45 1.76 -3.37 11.24
N THR A 46 1.08 -2.81 12.23
CA THR A 46 1.32 -3.09 13.65
C THR A 46 0.28 -4.08 14.16
N ILE A 47 0.76 -5.17 14.75
CA ILE A 47 -0.06 -6.19 15.41
C ILE A 47 0.11 -6.03 16.92
N SER A 48 -1.00 -5.86 17.62
CA SER A 48 -1.05 -5.58 19.06
C SER A 48 -2.08 -6.47 19.76
N MET A 49 -1.88 -6.65 21.08
CA MET A 49 -2.85 -7.34 21.91
C MET A 49 -4.11 -6.48 22.10
N ARG A 50 -5.26 -7.14 22.12
CA ARG A 50 -6.53 -6.60 22.64
C ARG A 50 -7.14 -7.59 23.61
N GLU A 51 -8.24 -7.21 24.26
CA GLU A 51 -8.99 -8.13 25.11
C GLU A 51 -9.40 -9.39 24.32
N GLY A 52 -8.86 -10.55 24.72
CA GLY A 52 -9.19 -11.84 24.12
C GLY A 52 -8.68 -12.09 22.70
N GLY A 53 -7.71 -11.31 22.18
CA GLY A 53 -7.16 -11.57 20.85
C GLY A 53 -6.17 -10.52 20.34
N LEU A 54 -6.12 -10.37 19.02
CA LEU A 54 -5.21 -9.44 18.34
C LEU A 54 -5.97 -8.34 17.59
N ALA A 55 -5.30 -7.21 17.42
CA ALA A 55 -5.71 -6.13 16.55
C ALA A 55 -4.57 -5.77 15.60
N ALA A 56 -4.93 -5.46 14.35
CA ALA A 56 -4.03 -5.05 13.30
C ALA A 56 -4.30 -3.58 12.92
N GLN A 57 -3.23 -2.83 12.70
CA GLN A 57 -3.31 -1.43 12.27
C GLN A 57 -2.29 -1.17 11.18
N LEU A 58 -2.75 -0.81 9.99
CA LEU A 58 -1.88 -0.25 8.96
C LEU A 58 -1.65 1.24 9.27
N THR A 59 -0.43 1.74 9.09
CA THR A 59 -0.10 3.15 9.40
C THR A 59 -1.07 4.11 8.70
N GLY A 60 -1.63 5.05 9.46
CA GLY A 60 -2.59 6.03 8.96
C GLY A 60 -4.02 5.50 8.78
N GLN A 61 -4.29 4.24 9.14
CA GLN A 61 -5.63 3.67 9.15
C GLN A 61 -6.10 3.37 10.57
N ASP A 62 -7.41 3.15 10.70
CA ASP A 62 -8.02 2.68 11.93
C ASP A 62 -7.50 1.29 12.29
N ARG A 63 -7.40 1.06 13.60
CA ARG A 63 -7.09 -0.26 14.14
C ARG A 63 -8.31 -1.16 14.03
N LEU A 64 -8.12 -2.37 13.49
CA LEU A 64 -9.15 -3.36 13.28
C LEU A 64 -8.83 -4.65 14.02
N ASP A 65 -9.85 -5.27 14.59
CA ASP A 65 -9.71 -6.58 15.24
C ASP A 65 -9.51 -7.69 14.20
N ILE A 66 -8.57 -8.59 14.49
CA ILE A 66 -8.33 -9.80 13.73
C ILE A 66 -8.65 -11.03 14.59
N TYR A 67 -9.11 -12.09 13.93
CA TYR A 67 -9.62 -13.29 14.58
C TYR A 67 -8.92 -14.51 13.99
N PRO A 68 -8.51 -15.50 14.81
CA PRO A 68 -7.83 -16.69 14.32
C PRO A 68 -8.77 -17.56 13.47
N GLU A 69 -8.39 -17.83 12.23
CA GLU A 69 -9.00 -18.87 11.38
C GLU A 69 -8.29 -20.22 11.61
N LYS A 70 -6.97 -20.16 11.84
CA LYS A 70 -6.05 -21.28 12.09
C LYS A 70 -4.91 -20.75 12.97
N GLU A 71 -3.99 -21.61 13.40
CA GLU A 71 -2.82 -21.23 14.23
C GLU A 71 -2.11 -19.97 13.70
N ASP A 72 -1.84 -19.90 12.39
CA ASP A 72 -1.06 -18.81 11.79
C ASP A 72 -1.84 -17.91 10.84
N VAL A 73 -3.14 -18.14 10.71
CA VAL A 73 -3.98 -17.43 9.76
C VAL A 73 -5.06 -16.71 10.54
N PHE A 74 -5.11 -15.40 10.38
CA PHE A 74 -6.08 -14.52 10.99
C PHE A 74 -6.91 -13.84 9.91
N PHE A 75 -8.15 -13.49 10.22
CA PHE A 75 -9.04 -12.79 9.29
C PHE A 75 -9.69 -11.59 9.95
N TYR A 76 -10.12 -10.63 9.11
CA TYR A 76 -10.94 -9.51 9.52
C TYR A 76 -12.42 -9.85 9.35
N ARG A 77 -13.27 -9.41 10.28
CA ARG A 77 -14.74 -9.56 10.14
C ARG A 77 -15.39 -8.44 9.31
N VAL A 78 -14.73 -7.29 9.21
CA VAL A 78 -15.28 -6.06 8.60
C VAL A 78 -14.81 -5.84 7.16
N VAL A 79 -13.77 -6.55 6.72
CA VAL A 79 -13.23 -6.50 5.35
C VAL A 79 -12.84 -7.90 4.90
N PRO A 80 -12.97 -8.24 3.60
CA PRO A 80 -12.52 -9.53 3.07
C PRO A 80 -10.99 -9.55 2.94
N ALA A 81 -10.32 -9.78 4.06
CA ALA A 81 -8.87 -9.87 4.13
C ALA A 81 -8.41 -10.88 5.19
N GLN A 82 -7.20 -11.40 4.99
CA GLN A 82 -6.54 -12.33 5.91
C GLN A 82 -5.07 -11.95 6.12
N LEU A 83 -4.51 -12.35 7.25
CA LEU A 83 -3.10 -12.24 7.59
C LEU A 83 -2.56 -13.64 7.87
N SER A 84 -1.54 -14.06 7.13
CA SER A 84 -0.78 -15.27 7.44
C SER A 84 0.56 -14.89 8.07
N PHE A 85 0.88 -15.43 9.23
CA PHE A 85 2.15 -15.15 9.92
C PHE A 85 3.18 -16.24 9.60
N ALA A 86 4.39 -15.83 9.26
CA ALA A 86 5.51 -16.74 9.05
C ALA A 86 6.34 -16.82 10.33
N HIS A 87 6.30 -17.94 11.04
CA HIS A 87 7.18 -18.20 12.19
C HIS A 87 7.79 -19.60 12.08
N GLU A 88 8.95 -19.76 12.70
CA GLU A 88 9.62 -21.05 12.81
C GLU A 88 9.82 -21.40 14.29
N ASN A 89 9.56 -22.67 14.65
CA ASN A 89 9.94 -23.26 15.94
C ASN A 89 9.49 -22.46 17.19
N GLY A 90 8.35 -21.76 17.12
CA GLY A 90 7.80 -21.00 18.23
C GLY A 90 8.48 -19.65 18.50
N ALA A 91 9.34 -19.19 17.59
CA ALA A 91 9.88 -17.84 17.59
C ALA A 91 8.81 -16.80 17.23
N PRO A 92 9.04 -15.50 17.51
CA PRO A 92 8.22 -14.43 16.94
C PRO A 92 8.20 -14.51 15.41
N ALA A 93 7.06 -14.19 14.80
CA ALA A 93 6.90 -14.28 13.35
C ALA A 93 7.86 -13.34 12.61
N GLU A 94 8.67 -13.85 11.69
CA GLU A 94 9.64 -13.07 10.91
C GLU A 94 8.97 -12.17 9.87
N GLY A 95 7.73 -12.48 9.52
CA GLY A 95 6.95 -11.73 8.55
C GLY A 95 5.46 -12.06 8.62
N LEU A 96 4.70 -11.34 7.81
CA LEU A 96 3.31 -11.67 7.53
C LEU A 96 3.01 -11.53 6.04
N ILE A 97 1.92 -12.14 5.60
CA ILE A 97 1.35 -11.97 4.26
C ILE A 97 -0.07 -11.44 4.45
N LEU A 98 -0.36 -10.29 3.85
CA LEU A 98 -1.72 -9.75 3.72
C LEU A 98 -2.36 -10.30 2.45
N HIS A 99 -3.46 -11.03 2.61
CA HIS A 99 -4.28 -11.54 1.53
C HIS A 99 -5.49 -10.61 1.37
N GLN A 100 -5.55 -9.86 0.28
CA GLN A 100 -6.66 -8.92 0.03
C GLN A 100 -6.81 -8.61 -1.47
N ASN A 101 -8.06 -8.47 -1.92
CA ASN A 101 -8.41 -8.09 -3.30
C ASN A 101 -7.89 -9.03 -4.41
N GLY A 102 -7.54 -10.27 -4.07
CA GLY A 102 -6.91 -11.26 -4.94
C GLY A 102 -5.38 -11.21 -4.97
N TYR A 103 -4.79 -10.32 -4.17
CA TYR A 103 -3.34 -10.16 -4.04
C TYR A 103 -2.82 -10.68 -2.70
N GLU A 104 -1.53 -10.98 -2.68
CA GLU A 104 -0.77 -11.40 -1.51
C GLU A 104 0.42 -10.46 -1.34
N GLN A 105 0.45 -9.73 -0.23
CA GLN A 105 1.47 -8.73 0.05
C GLN A 105 2.30 -9.16 1.24
N THR A 106 3.57 -9.48 1.01
CA THR A 106 4.50 -9.86 2.08
C THR A 106 5.02 -8.64 2.81
N ALA A 107 5.09 -8.71 4.14
CA ALA A 107 5.75 -7.75 5.01
C ALA A 107 6.76 -8.45 5.91
N ARG A 108 7.93 -7.83 6.09
CA ARG A 108 8.97 -8.32 7.00
C ARG A 108 8.80 -7.69 8.38
N ARG A 109 9.06 -8.43 9.45
CA ARG A 109 9.14 -7.86 10.79
C ARG A 109 10.24 -6.80 10.84
N ILE A 110 9.97 -5.69 11.52
CA ILE A 110 10.93 -4.61 11.79
C ILE A 110 11.01 -4.34 13.30
N ASP A 111 12.05 -3.61 13.70
CA ASP A 111 12.20 -3.10 15.05
C ASP A 111 11.04 -2.13 15.42
N GLU A 112 10.62 -2.16 16.67
CA GLU A 112 9.51 -1.32 17.16
C GLU A 112 9.86 0.18 17.12
N GLY A 113 11.10 0.54 17.45
CA GLY A 113 11.57 1.92 17.36
C GLY A 113 11.51 2.45 15.93
N LEU A 114 11.97 1.64 14.96
CA LEU A 114 11.85 1.99 13.54
C LEU A 114 10.38 2.14 13.11
N ALA A 115 9.48 1.29 13.60
CA ALA A 115 8.05 1.41 13.29
C ALA A 115 7.45 2.70 13.84
N GLN A 116 7.80 3.09 15.08
CA GLN A 116 7.38 4.34 15.70
C GLN A 116 7.93 5.56 14.95
N GLU A 117 9.19 5.52 14.52
CA GLU A 117 9.80 6.59 13.71
C GLU A 117 9.06 6.78 12.37
N ILE A 118 8.75 5.68 11.68
CA ILE A 118 8.00 5.73 10.41
C ILE A 118 6.59 6.33 10.62
N ALA A 119 5.89 5.89 11.68
CA ALA A 119 4.56 6.40 12.00
C ALA A 119 4.60 7.89 12.35
N ALA A 120 5.54 8.31 13.20
CA ALA A 120 5.70 9.70 13.62
C ALA A 120 6.07 10.62 12.45
N GLU A 121 6.94 10.18 11.54
CA GLU A 121 7.26 10.95 10.33
C GLU A 121 6.05 11.09 9.40
N LEU A 122 5.25 10.03 9.23
CA LEU A 122 4.02 10.12 8.44
C LEU A 122 3.00 11.08 9.06
N GLU A 123 2.75 10.96 10.37
CA GLU A 123 1.87 11.89 11.09
C GLU A 123 2.36 13.33 10.97
N SER A 124 3.68 13.53 11.07
CA SER A 124 4.31 14.83 10.89
C SER A 124 4.07 15.39 9.50
N ARG A 125 4.30 14.58 8.45
CA ARG A 125 4.05 14.97 7.06
C ARG A 125 2.58 15.29 6.77
N ILE A 126 1.65 14.54 7.33
CA ILE A 126 0.21 14.78 7.20
C ILE A 126 -0.17 16.10 7.88
N ARG A 127 0.21 16.26 9.15
CA ARG A 127 -0.10 17.45 9.95
C ARG A 127 0.47 18.72 9.33
N ASP A 128 1.74 18.67 8.92
CA ASP A 128 2.47 19.83 8.44
C ASP A 128 2.29 20.05 6.93
N LYS A 129 1.51 19.19 6.26
CA LYS A 129 1.35 19.15 4.79
C LYS A 129 2.71 19.24 4.10
N ARG A 130 3.60 18.32 4.46
CA ARG A 130 4.96 18.25 3.94
C ARG A 130 5.11 17.05 3.00
N PRO A 131 5.42 17.28 1.71
CA PRO A 131 5.68 16.17 0.79
C PRO A 131 6.97 15.43 1.14
N VAL A 132 7.19 14.26 0.53
CA VAL A 132 8.52 13.65 0.55
C VAL A 132 9.56 14.56 -0.12
N ALA A 133 10.82 14.43 0.28
CA ALA A 133 11.90 15.20 -0.36
C ALA A 133 11.95 14.93 -1.87
N GLY A 134 11.99 16.00 -2.67
CA GLY A 134 12.03 15.93 -4.13
C GLY A 134 10.71 15.52 -4.80
N SER A 135 9.59 15.50 -4.06
CA SER A 135 8.28 15.09 -4.59
C SER A 135 7.84 15.87 -5.82
N GLU A 136 8.01 17.19 -5.82
CA GLU A 136 7.64 18.04 -6.96
C GLU A 136 8.44 17.71 -8.23
N ALA A 137 9.77 17.56 -8.11
CA ALA A 137 10.61 17.17 -9.24
C ALA A 137 10.23 15.78 -9.79
N ARG A 138 9.86 14.86 -8.89
CA ARG A 138 9.37 13.51 -9.25
C ARG A 138 8.03 13.56 -9.99
N LEU A 139 7.10 14.40 -9.54
CA LEU A 139 5.83 14.63 -10.22
C LEU A 139 6.05 15.16 -11.64
N LEU A 140 6.85 16.22 -11.80
CA LEU A 140 7.09 16.84 -13.10
C LEU A 140 7.77 15.86 -14.07
N SER A 141 8.74 15.08 -13.59
CA SER A 141 9.34 13.98 -14.36
C SER A 141 8.30 12.95 -14.79
N LEU A 142 7.42 12.54 -13.89
CA LEU A 142 6.38 11.55 -14.20
C LEU A 142 5.37 12.07 -15.22
N ILE A 143 5.00 13.35 -15.16
CA ILE A 143 4.10 13.99 -16.15
C ILE A 143 4.77 14.04 -17.53
N ASP A 144 6.06 14.39 -17.61
CA ASP A 144 6.81 14.39 -18.89
C ASP A 144 6.89 12.99 -19.50
N GLU A 145 7.25 11.99 -18.70
CA GLU A 145 7.28 10.58 -19.10
C GLU A 145 5.89 10.11 -19.59
N ALA A 146 4.84 10.46 -18.85
CA ALA A 146 3.47 10.13 -19.20
C ALA A 146 3.00 10.80 -20.49
N ALA A 147 3.37 12.06 -20.73
CA ALA A 147 3.04 12.79 -21.95
C ALA A 147 3.72 12.18 -23.19
N ARG A 148 4.91 11.59 -23.01
CA ARG A 148 5.60 10.83 -24.08
C ARG A 148 5.04 9.41 -24.22
N GLY A 149 4.42 8.87 -23.18
CA GLY A 149 4.06 7.45 -23.07
C GLY A 149 5.29 6.56 -22.85
N GLU A 150 6.39 7.14 -22.39
CA GLU A 150 7.69 6.51 -22.19
C GLU A 150 8.09 6.66 -20.72
N PHE A 151 7.84 5.60 -19.94
CA PHE A 151 8.10 5.60 -18.50
C PHE A 151 9.45 4.96 -18.17
N ASP A 152 10.16 5.53 -17.20
CA ASP A 152 11.32 4.87 -16.60
C ASP A 152 10.86 3.80 -15.60
N LEU A 153 10.65 2.59 -16.11
CA LEU A 153 10.19 1.45 -15.30
C LEU A 153 11.20 1.04 -14.22
N GLY A 154 12.48 1.40 -14.36
CA GLY A 154 13.50 1.14 -13.33
C GLY A 154 13.26 1.95 -12.05
N ARG A 155 12.51 3.05 -12.14
CA ARG A 155 12.09 3.89 -11.01
C ARG A 155 10.80 3.41 -10.35
N MET A 156 10.24 2.28 -10.77
CA MET A 156 8.99 1.74 -10.23
C MET A 156 9.24 0.38 -9.56
N THR A 157 8.40 0.02 -8.59
CA THR A 157 8.29 -1.37 -8.13
C THR A 157 7.76 -2.25 -9.27
N GLU A 158 8.09 -3.55 -9.27
CA GLU A 158 7.64 -4.44 -10.36
C GLU A 158 6.11 -4.42 -10.55
N PRO A 159 5.27 -4.44 -9.48
CA PRO A 159 3.82 -4.33 -9.64
C PRO A 159 3.39 -3.03 -10.33
N LEU A 160 4.00 -1.89 -9.97
CA LEU A 160 3.67 -0.61 -10.61
C LEU A 160 4.19 -0.58 -12.05
N ALA A 161 5.40 -1.10 -12.31
CA ALA A 161 5.97 -1.16 -13.66
C ALA A 161 5.09 -2.00 -14.59
N ALA A 162 4.59 -3.15 -14.14
CA ALA A 162 3.66 -3.98 -14.89
C ALA A 162 2.35 -3.23 -15.22
N ALA A 163 1.73 -2.60 -14.21
CA ALA A 163 0.51 -1.81 -14.39
C ALA A 163 0.72 -0.62 -15.36
N THR A 164 1.88 0.04 -15.30
CA THR A 164 2.26 1.14 -16.19
C THR A 164 2.41 0.66 -17.63
N ARG A 165 3.03 -0.51 -17.89
CA ARG A 165 3.15 -1.08 -19.25
C ARG A 165 1.78 -1.28 -19.90
N GLU A 166 0.79 -1.74 -19.13
CA GLU A 166 -0.56 -1.97 -19.61
C GLU A 166 -1.34 -0.66 -19.87
N GLN A 167 -1.09 0.37 -19.06
CA GLN A 167 -1.88 1.61 -19.08
C GLN A 167 -1.22 2.77 -19.82
N ALA A 168 0.07 2.67 -20.19
CA ALA A 168 0.87 3.78 -20.72
C ALA A 168 0.20 4.49 -21.92
N GLN A 169 -0.35 3.74 -22.87
CA GLN A 169 -1.01 4.32 -24.04
C GLN A 169 -2.31 5.06 -23.68
N LYS A 170 -3.06 4.54 -22.72
CA LYS A 170 -4.26 5.21 -22.22
C LYS A 170 -3.89 6.50 -21.49
N ILE A 171 -2.90 6.45 -20.60
CA ILE A 171 -2.42 7.62 -19.85
C ILE A 171 -1.95 8.71 -20.81
N LYS A 172 -1.17 8.35 -21.84
CA LYS A 172 -0.73 9.27 -22.88
C LYS A 172 -1.91 9.91 -23.61
N ALA A 173 -2.87 9.10 -24.08
CA ALA A 173 -4.04 9.60 -24.79
C ALA A 173 -4.92 10.52 -23.92
N ASP A 174 -5.01 10.26 -22.62
CA ASP A 174 -5.72 11.13 -21.67
C ASP A 174 -4.96 12.46 -21.50
N LEU A 175 -3.62 12.45 -21.43
CA LEU A 175 -2.82 13.67 -21.37
C LEU A 175 -2.81 14.50 -22.67
N GLU A 176 -2.87 13.86 -23.84
CA GLU A 176 -3.03 14.56 -25.11
C GLU A 176 -4.35 15.36 -25.16
N LYS A 177 -5.43 14.84 -24.56
CA LYS A 177 -6.71 15.56 -24.44
C LYS A 177 -6.64 16.68 -23.41
N ALA A 178 -5.99 16.41 -22.27
CA ALA A 178 -5.78 17.39 -21.21
C ALA A 178 -4.99 18.62 -21.69
N GLY A 179 -4.08 18.42 -22.64
CA GLY A 179 -3.25 19.47 -23.22
C GLY A 179 -2.03 19.81 -22.36
N PRO A 180 -1.31 20.90 -22.65
CA PRO A 180 -0.09 21.26 -21.96
C PRO A 180 -0.32 21.57 -20.48
N LEU A 181 0.64 21.16 -19.63
CA LEU A 181 0.69 21.49 -18.21
C LEU A 181 0.68 23.03 -18.02
N LYS A 182 -0.20 23.53 -17.16
CA LYS A 182 -0.30 24.95 -16.79
C LYS A 182 0.25 25.21 -15.39
N SER A 183 -0.12 24.38 -14.41
CA SER A 183 0.33 24.52 -13.02
C SER A 183 0.13 23.24 -12.22
N HIS A 184 0.78 23.15 -11.07
CA HIS A 184 0.58 22.09 -10.09
C HIS A 184 0.59 22.68 -8.68
N VAL A 185 -0.20 22.10 -7.78
CA VAL A 185 -0.33 22.53 -6.39
C VAL A 185 -0.29 21.30 -5.50
N PHE A 186 0.64 21.29 -4.54
CA PHE A 186 0.65 20.27 -3.50
C PHE A 186 -0.54 20.47 -2.55
N LYS A 187 -1.38 19.44 -2.41
CA LYS A 187 -2.60 19.49 -1.59
C LYS A 187 -2.39 18.93 -0.19
N GLY A 188 -1.45 18.02 -0.03
CA GLY A 188 -1.14 17.38 1.24
C GLY A 188 -0.69 15.94 1.08
N VAL A 189 -0.61 15.24 2.21
CA VAL A 189 -0.30 13.81 2.27
C VAL A 189 -1.56 13.07 2.68
N SER A 190 -1.92 12.00 1.98
CA SER A 190 -3.05 11.15 2.36
C SER A 190 -2.73 10.38 3.66
N PRO A 191 -3.75 9.83 4.36
CA PRO A 191 -3.51 9.00 5.54
C PRO A 191 -2.55 7.84 5.27
N GLU A 192 -2.58 7.27 4.07
CA GLU A 192 -1.70 6.18 3.64
C GLU A 192 -0.30 6.65 3.21
N GLY A 193 0.01 7.94 3.32
CA GLY A 193 1.34 8.50 3.02
C GLY A 193 1.59 8.91 1.58
N TRP A 194 0.55 8.98 0.76
CA TRP A 194 0.65 9.39 -0.63
C TRP A 194 0.75 10.90 -0.73
N ASP A 195 1.72 11.40 -1.47
CA ASP A 195 1.77 12.82 -1.80
C ASP A 195 0.69 13.11 -2.86
N VAL A 196 -0.14 14.12 -2.60
CA VAL A 196 -1.29 14.47 -3.43
C VAL A 196 -1.07 15.84 -4.08
N TYR A 197 -1.17 15.85 -5.40
CA TYR A 197 -1.09 17.05 -6.21
C TYR A 197 -2.37 17.25 -7.00
N GLU A 198 -2.79 18.50 -7.07
CA GLU A 198 -3.73 18.97 -8.08
C GLU A 198 -2.91 19.54 -9.24
N VAL A 199 -3.16 19.05 -10.44
CA VAL A 199 -2.38 19.35 -11.64
C VAL A 199 -3.34 19.89 -12.69
N ALA A 200 -3.15 21.15 -13.04
CA ALA A 200 -3.94 21.83 -14.05
C ALA A 200 -3.25 21.73 -15.39
N PHE A 201 -3.91 21.09 -16.34
CA PHE A 201 -3.59 21.13 -17.76
C PHE A 201 -4.50 22.17 -18.45
N GLU A 202 -4.29 22.39 -19.75
CA GLU A 202 -5.05 23.38 -20.52
C GLU A 202 -6.56 23.15 -20.53
N ASN A 203 -6.98 21.88 -20.65
CA ASN A 203 -8.37 21.49 -20.82
C ASN A 203 -8.94 20.71 -19.63
N GLU A 204 -8.10 20.37 -18.65
CA GLU A 204 -8.48 19.43 -17.59
C GLU A 204 -7.74 19.71 -16.28
N LEU A 205 -8.45 19.51 -15.16
CA LEU A 205 -7.87 19.50 -13.83
C LEU A 205 -7.78 18.05 -13.37
N MET A 206 -6.61 17.63 -12.90
CA MET A 206 -6.38 16.25 -12.48
C MET A 206 -5.83 16.18 -11.07
N GLU A 207 -6.12 15.09 -10.38
CA GLU A 207 -5.45 14.70 -9.16
C GLU A 207 -4.40 13.64 -9.47
N TRP A 208 -3.17 13.93 -9.07
CA TRP A 208 -2.02 13.03 -9.19
C TRP A 208 -1.56 12.67 -7.79
N ARG A 209 -1.52 11.38 -7.49
CA ARG A 209 -1.02 10.86 -6.21
C ARG A 209 0.07 9.85 -6.46
N PHE A 210 1.10 9.83 -5.61
CA PHE A 210 2.07 8.74 -5.62
C PHE A 210 2.62 8.46 -4.23
N ALA A 211 3.16 7.25 -4.07
CA ALA A 211 3.91 6.83 -2.89
C ALA A 211 5.28 6.28 -3.32
N LEU A 212 6.25 6.32 -2.40
CA LEU A 212 7.58 5.77 -2.62
C LEU A 212 7.80 4.53 -1.73
N ALA A 213 8.47 3.53 -2.28
CA ALA A 213 9.03 2.41 -1.55
C ALA A 213 10.22 2.84 -0.67
N GLU A 214 10.69 1.93 0.19
CA GLU A 214 11.87 2.14 1.05
C GLU A 214 13.12 2.52 0.24
N ASP A 215 13.28 1.98 -0.98
CA ASP A 215 14.41 2.25 -1.87
C ASP A 215 14.24 3.52 -2.72
N GLY A 216 13.16 4.29 -2.51
CA GLY A 216 12.89 5.55 -3.20
C GLY A 216 12.31 5.40 -4.62
N ARG A 217 12.01 4.18 -5.07
CA ARG A 217 11.20 3.95 -6.28
C ARG A 217 9.74 4.25 -6.02
N PHE A 218 8.97 4.55 -7.06
CA PHE A 218 7.52 4.66 -6.97
C PHE A 218 6.93 3.30 -6.62
N SER A 219 6.22 3.23 -5.49
CA SER A 219 5.50 2.04 -5.06
C SER A 219 4.05 2.02 -5.53
N GLY A 220 3.49 3.19 -5.83
CA GLY A 220 2.16 3.36 -6.41
C GLY A 220 2.01 4.75 -7.03
N ALA A 221 1.15 4.84 -8.03
CA ALA A 221 0.72 6.09 -8.65
C ALA A 221 -0.78 5.99 -8.98
N TRP A 222 -1.50 7.10 -8.81
CA TRP A 222 -2.92 7.20 -9.11
C TRP A 222 -3.19 8.53 -9.78
N ILE A 223 -3.82 8.48 -10.96
CA ILE A 223 -4.13 9.65 -11.77
C ILE A 223 -5.63 9.60 -12.06
N ARG A 224 -6.34 10.70 -11.77
CA ARG A 224 -7.74 10.83 -12.14
C ARG A 224 -8.11 12.28 -12.49
N PRO A 225 -9.06 12.49 -13.39
CA PRO A 225 -9.71 13.79 -13.55
C PRO A 225 -10.41 14.23 -12.26
N LEU A 226 -10.42 15.54 -12.01
CA LEU A 226 -11.24 16.17 -10.98
C LEU A 226 -12.52 16.74 -11.62
N PRO A 227 -13.65 16.79 -10.87
CA PRO A 227 -14.92 17.32 -11.35
C PRO A 227 -14.88 18.81 -11.73
#